data_AF-A0A1G3A8U2-F1
#
_entry.id   AF-A0A1G3A8U2-F1
#
_cell.length_a   1.000
_cell.length_b   1.000
_cell.length_c   1.000
_cell.angle_alpha   90.00
_cell.angle_beta   90.00
_cell.angle_gamma   90.00
#
_symmetry.space_group_name_H-M   'P 1'
#
loop_
_entity.id
_entity.type
_entity.pdbx_description
1 polymer ?
#
loop_
_entity_poly.entity_id
_entity_poly.type
_entity_poly.pdbx_seq_one_letter_code
_entity_poly.pdbx_strand_id
1 'polypeptide(L)' 'MALVNSSFDPAVELDIVLLTASATIRVFDMNGEEDVVHAGRSDGPYRHFTLPMVEPWSMRLVVNNSDE' A
#
# COMPACT_ATOMS: atom_id res chain seq x y z
N MET A 1 -0.05 4.87 7.07
CA MET A 1 0.51 3.64 7.65
C MET A 1 1.91 3.43 7.11
N ALA A 2 2.89 3.06 7.93
CA ALA A 2 4.21 2.65 7.47
C ALA A 2 4.36 1.13 7.64
N LEU A 3 4.99 0.47 6.67
CA LEU A 3 5.33 -0.95 6.72
C LEU A 3 6.78 -1.14 6.28
N VAL A 4 7.46 -2.12 6.87
CA VAL A 4 8.83 -2.51 6.51
C VAL A 4 8.85 -3.99 6.18
N ASN A 5 9.48 -4.35 5.06
CA ASN A 5 9.82 -5.74 4.80
C ASN A 5 11.11 -6.08 5.55
N SER A 6 11.00 -6.69 6.73
CA SER A 6 12.16 -7.16 7.52
C SER A 6 12.60 -8.58 7.16
N SER A 7 12.26 -9.05 5.97
CA SER A 7 12.73 -10.33 5.40
C SER A 7 13.98 -10.11 4.54
N PHE A 8 14.62 -11.22 4.17
CA PHE A 8 15.63 -11.25 3.10
C PHE A 8 15.05 -11.50 1.71
N ASP A 9 13.77 -11.88 1.62
CA ASP A 9 13.06 -12.08 0.37
C ASP A 9 12.15 -10.89 0.04
N PRO A 10 11.98 -10.54 -1.25
CA PRO A 10 11.05 -9.50 -1.65
C PRO A 10 9.61 -9.92 -1.33
N ALA A 11 8.80 -8.97 -0.85
CA ALA A 11 7.37 -9.17 -0.74
C ALA A 11 6.71 -8.80 -2.08
N VAL A 12 6.15 -9.81 -2.75
CA VAL A 12 5.44 -9.65 -4.04
C VAL A 12 3.94 -9.75 -3.82
N GLU A 13 3.18 -8.99 -4.62
CA GLU A 13 1.70 -8.97 -4.58
C GLU A 13 1.12 -8.78 -3.17
N LEU A 14 1.75 -7.93 -2.35
CA LEU A 14 1.31 -7.67 -0.98
C LEU A 14 -0.06 -6.98 -0.99
N ASP A 15 -1.10 -7.72 -0.58
CA ASP A 15 -2.48 -7.23 -0.47
C ASP A 15 -2.70 -6.58 0.90
N ILE A 16 -3.02 -5.28 0.93
CA ILE A 16 -3.44 -4.58 2.14
C ILE A 16 -4.92 -4.25 2.08
N VAL A 17 -5.58 -4.31 3.24
CA VAL A 17 -7.01 -4.08 3.37
C VAL A 17 -7.24 -2.85 4.24
N LEU A 18 -7.92 -1.85 3.70
CA LEU A 18 -8.18 -0.60 4.39
C LEU A 18 -9.69 -0.36 4.49
N LEU A 19 -10.14 0.09 5.66
CA LEU A 19 -11.47 0.67 5.83
C LEU A 19 -11.45 2.07 5.23
N THR A 20 -11.95 2.23 4.01
CA THR A 20 -11.94 3.53 3.32
C THR A 20 -12.92 3.62 2.16
N ALA A 21 -13.49 4.81 1.97
CA ALA A 21 -14.27 5.13 0.78
C ALA A 21 -13.39 5.38 -0.46
N SER A 22 -12.14 5.82 -0.27
CA SER A 22 -11.21 6.17 -1.35
C SER A 22 -10.89 4.98 -2.23
N ALA A 23 -10.96 5.18 -3.56
CA ALA A 23 -10.60 4.18 -4.55
C ALA A 23 -9.11 4.16 -4.88
N THR A 24 -8.31 5.01 -4.25
CA THR A 24 -6.86 5.13 -4.49
C THR A 24 -6.09 5.41 -3.21
N ILE A 25 -4.88 4.88 -3.14
CA ILE A 25 -3.89 5.23 -2.12
C ILE A 25 -2.61 5.72 -2.80
N ARG A 26 -1.83 6.51 -2.08
CA ARG A 26 -0.47 6.91 -2.48
C ARG A 26 0.52 6.10 -1.67
N VAL A 27 1.51 5.53 -2.33
CA VAL A 27 2.54 4.69 -1.73
C VAL A 27 3.88 5.32 -2.02
N PHE A 28 4.65 5.61 -0.98
CA PHE A 28 5.99 6.18 -1.14
C PHE A 28 7.05 5.15 -0.77
N ASP A 29 8.10 5.09 -1.58
CA ASP A 29 9.29 4.32 -1.31
C ASP A 29 10.29 5.09 -0.42
N MET A 30 11.45 4.49 -0.15
CA MET A 30 12.50 5.13 0.67
C MET A 30 13.28 6.24 -0.07
N ASN A 31 13.17 6.31 -1.40
CA ASN A 31 13.71 7.40 -2.22
C ASN A 31 12.71 8.57 -2.34
N GLY A 32 11.48 8.41 -1.83
CA GLY A 32 10.41 9.38 -1.95
C GLY A 32 9.66 9.30 -3.28
N GLU A 33 9.90 8.27 -4.09
CA GLU A 33 9.13 8.00 -5.30
C GLU A 33 7.71 7.58 -4.93
N GLU A 34 6.73 8.09 -5.68
CA GLU A 34 5.30 7.87 -5.44
C GLU A 34 4.71 6.91 -6.46
N ASP A 35 3.98 5.93 -5.95
CA ASP A 35 3.07 5.09 -6.72
C ASP A 35 1.61 5.35 -6.30
N VAL A 36 0.73 5.55 -7.29
CA VAL A 36 -0.72 5.57 -7.07
C VAL A 36 -1.26 4.17 -7.27
N VAL A 37 -1.81 3.58 -6.21
CA VAL A 37 -2.39 2.23 -6.25
C VAL A 37 -3.91 2.34 -6.20
N HIS A 38 -4.57 1.76 -7.21
CA HIS A 38 -6.02 1.69 -7.29
C HIS A 38 -6.56 0.53 -6.46
N ALA A 39 -7.73 0.74 -5.87
CA ALA A 39 -8.46 -0.30 -5.18
C ALA A 39 -8.85 -1.42 -6.16
N GLY A 40 -8.63 -2.66 -5.75
CA GLY A 40 -9.10 -3.86 -6.44
C GLY A 40 -10.50 -4.26 -5.95
N ARG A 41 -10.59 -5.48 -5.40
CA ARG A 41 -11.84 -5.99 -4.82
C ARG A 41 -12.24 -5.20 -3.56
N SER A 42 -13.52 -5.29 -3.20
CA SER A 42 -14.07 -4.68 -2.00
C SER A 42 -14.90 -5.70 -1.22
N ASP A 43 -14.70 -5.75 0.09
CA ASP A 43 -15.39 -6.64 1.02
C ASP A 43 -16.18 -5.75 2.01
N GLY A 44 -17.38 -5.34 1.61
CA GLY A 44 -18.16 -4.34 2.35
C GLY A 44 -17.47 -2.97 2.34
N PRO A 45 -17.24 -2.31 3.49
CA PRO A 45 -16.58 -1.01 3.56
C PRO A 45 -15.05 -1.10 3.44
N TYR A 46 -14.50 -2.30 3.33
CA TYR A 46 -13.07 -2.56 3.20
C TYR A 46 -12.67 -2.68 1.73
N ARG A 47 -11.57 -2.03 1.36
CA ARG A 47 -11.00 -2.05 0.02
C ARG A 47 -9.62 -2.68 0.04
N HIS A 48 -9.34 -3.48 -0.99
CA HIS A 48 -8.08 -4.17 -1.19
C HIS A 48 -7.16 -3.37 -2.10
N PHE A 49 -5.89 -3.31 -1.76
CA PHE A 49 -4.85 -2.65 -2.55
C PHE A 49 -3.64 -3.56 -2.63
N THR A 50 -3.27 -3.97 -3.84
CA THR A 50 -2.05 -4.72 -4.09
C THR A 50 -0.90 -3.74 -4.27
N LEU A 51 0.05 -3.76 -3.34
CA LEU A 51 1.20 -2.88 -3.38
C LEU A 51 2.22 -3.34 -4.44
N PRO A 52 3.00 -2.40 -5.00
CA PRO A 52 4.23 -2.74 -5.71
C PRO A 52 5.16 -3.59 -4.84
N MET A 53 6.06 -4.32 -5.48
CA MET A 53 7.04 -5.15 -4.79
C MET A 53 7.79 -4.36 -3.71
N VAL A 54 7.91 -4.96 -2.52
CA VAL A 54 8.65 -4.37 -1.40
C VAL A 54 9.95 -5.14 -1.23
N GLU A 55 11.05 -4.53 -1.63
CA GLU A 55 12.39 -5.11 -1.53
C GLU A 55 12.77 -5.48 -0.10
N PRO A 56 13.68 -6.45 0.12
CA PRO A 56 14.22 -6.76 1.43
C PRO A 56 14.72 -5.51 2.14
N TRP A 57 14.41 -5.39 3.44
CA TRP A 57 14.81 -4.27 4.30
C TRP A 57 14.39 -2.88 3.80
N SER A 58 13.37 -2.82 2.94
CA SER A 58 12.79 -1.55 2.48
C SER A 58 11.48 -1.23 3.21
N MET A 59 11.19 0.06 3.30
CA MET A 59 9.95 0.60 3.87
C MET A 59 9.03 1.14 2.77
N ARG A 60 7.72 1.02 2.98
CA ARG A 60 6.71 1.77 2.23
C ARG A 60 5.88 2.63 3.19
N LEU A 61 5.62 3.87 2.79
CA LEU A 61 4.66 4.76 3.45
C LEU A 61 3.38 4.79 2.63
N VAL A 62 2.30 4.24 3.19
CA VAL A 62 0.98 4.26 2.59
C VAL A 62 0.18 5.43 3.16
N VAL A 63 -0.22 6.35 2.28
CA VAL A 63 -1.06 7.49 2.60
C VAL A 63 -2.42 7.28 1.96
N ASN A 64 -3.44 7.23 2.80
CA ASN A 64 -4.82 7.25 2.38
C ASN A 64 -5.33 8.68 2.56
N ASN A 65 -5.67 9.35 1.46
CA ASN A 65 -6.41 10.59 1.56
C ASN A 65 -7.85 10.21 1.89
N SER A 66 -8.20 10.23 3.17
CA SER A 66 -9.59 10.47 3.52
C SER A 66 -9.92 11.85 2.96
N ASP A 67 -10.95 11.94 2.11
CA ASP A 67 -11.58 13.24 1.85
C ASP A 67 -11.85 13.90 3.22
N GLU A 68 -11.59 15.21 3.31
CA GLU A 68 -11.66 16.04 4.53
C GLU A 68 -12.79 15.69 5.52
#